data_AF-A0A381TQV1-F1
#
_entry.id   AF-A0A381TQV1-F1
#
_cell.length_a   1.000
_cell.length_b   1.000
_cell.length_c   1.000
_cell.angle_alpha   90.00
_cell.angle_beta   90.00
_cell.angle_gamma   90.00
#
_symmetry.space_group_name_H-M   'P 1'
#
loop_
_entity.id
_entity.type
_entity.pdbx_description
1 polymer ?
#
loop_
_entity_poly.entity_id
_entity_poly.type
_entity_poly.pdbx_seq_one_letter_code
_entity_poly.pdbx_strand_id
1 'polypeptide(L)'
;MKALLAEPGFLAPSGTIGADISYLLAVVFTVLFLIAWGMAKKSQGTRHHKLILISMVSMIIYFVGYYYARSLGVLSFEGREGFGGPDDIYESIFKPVLITHLTLVVLGMILAFYMLSQGFRASKKVGGEYLLKDGELKVSPRKFKIVMFTIMGCWI
;
A
#
# COMPACT_ATOMS: atom_id res chain seq x y z
N MET A 1 14.03 -17.62 -10.88
CA MET A 1 13.46 -16.32 -10.46
C MET A 1 14.18 -15.76 -9.23
N LYS A 2 14.35 -16.52 -8.13
CA LYS A 2 15.05 -16.03 -6.92
C LYS A 2 16.51 -15.58 -7.15
N ALA A 3 17.27 -16.33 -7.95
CA ALA A 3 18.67 -16.00 -8.27
C ALA A 3 18.80 -14.64 -9.00
N LEU A 4 17.94 -14.39 -9.99
CA LEU A 4 17.95 -13.17 -10.79
C LEU A 4 17.59 -11.92 -9.97
N LEU A 5 16.67 -12.03 -9.00
CA LEU A 5 16.30 -10.90 -8.14
C LEU A 5 17.37 -10.51 -7.12
N ALA A 6 18.33 -11.41 -6.87
CA ALA A 6 19.45 -11.21 -5.95
C ALA A 6 20.72 -10.70 -6.67
N GLU A 7 20.73 -10.67 -8.01
CA GLU A 7 21.84 -10.10 -8.78
C GLU A 7 22.00 -8.60 -8.50
N PRO A 8 23.20 -8.03 -8.70
CA PRO A 8 23.45 -6.60 -8.51
C PRO A 8 22.46 -5.74 -9.28
N GLY A 9 21.93 -4.73 -8.60
CA GLY A 9 21.02 -3.74 -9.19
C GLY A 9 21.67 -2.92 -10.30
N PHE A 10 20.84 -2.38 -11.18
CA PHE A 10 21.24 -1.46 -12.24
C PHE A 10 21.18 0.02 -11.82
N LEU A 11 20.47 0.37 -10.74
CA LEU A 11 20.42 1.73 -10.20
C LEU A 11 21.53 1.98 -9.18
N ALA A 12 21.85 0.98 -8.36
CA ALA A 12 22.89 1.06 -7.35
C ALA A 12 23.69 -0.27 -7.30
N PRO A 13 25.03 -0.24 -7.42
CA PRO A 13 25.85 -1.45 -7.37
C PRO A 13 25.75 -2.23 -6.05
N SER A 14 25.39 -1.54 -4.97
CA SER A 14 25.17 -2.13 -3.64
C SER A 14 23.75 -2.65 -3.41
N GLY A 15 22.85 -2.47 -4.37
CA GLY A 15 21.47 -2.95 -4.34
C GLY A 15 21.29 -4.23 -5.15
N THR A 16 20.06 -4.75 -5.18
CA THR A 16 19.71 -5.91 -6.01
C THR A 16 18.71 -5.54 -7.11
N ILE A 17 18.67 -6.30 -8.21
CA ILE A 17 17.67 -6.11 -9.28
C ILE A 17 16.24 -6.11 -8.72
N GLY A 18 15.96 -6.98 -7.74
CA GLY A 18 14.68 -6.99 -7.06
C GLY A 18 14.35 -5.70 -6.31
N ALA A 19 15.34 -5.04 -5.71
CA ALA A 19 15.16 -3.74 -5.05
C ALA A 19 14.87 -2.63 -6.07
N ASP A 20 15.58 -2.63 -7.20
CA ASP A 20 15.37 -1.62 -8.25
C ASP A 20 14.00 -1.73 -8.91
N ILE A 21 13.58 -2.96 -9.24
CA ILE A 21 12.22 -3.22 -9.76
C ILE A 21 11.17 -2.79 -8.75
N SER A 22 11.39 -3.09 -7.46
CA SER A 22 10.49 -2.68 -6.39
C SER A 22 10.35 -1.16 -6.31
N TYR A 23 11.47 -0.46 -6.35
CA TYR A 23 11.51 1.00 -6.34
C TYR A 23 10.78 1.59 -7.55
N LEU A 24 11.06 1.11 -8.76
CA LEU A 24 10.38 1.59 -9.97
C LEU A 24 8.86 1.38 -9.91
N LEU A 25 8.41 0.23 -9.40
CA LEU A 25 6.98 -0.02 -9.20
C LEU A 25 6.39 0.92 -8.16
N ALA A 26 7.09 1.19 -7.06
CA ALA A 26 6.64 2.16 -6.05
C ALA A 26 6.48 3.57 -6.66
N VAL A 27 7.40 3.99 -7.54
CA VAL A 27 7.28 5.25 -8.29
C VAL A 27 6.04 5.23 -9.19
N VAL A 28 5.83 4.14 -9.93
CA VAL A 28 4.64 3.99 -10.79
C VAL A 28 3.34 4.10 -9.98
N PHE A 29 3.21 3.36 -8.87
CA PHE A 29 2.02 3.42 -8.02
C PHE A 29 1.81 4.81 -7.42
N THR A 30 2.88 5.49 -7.02
CA THR A 30 2.81 6.87 -6.52
C THR A 30 2.23 7.80 -7.59
N VAL A 31 2.70 7.70 -8.84
CA VAL A 31 2.16 8.49 -9.95
C VAL A 31 0.68 8.16 -10.21
N LEU A 32 0.29 6.89 -10.19
CA LEU A 32 -1.11 6.48 -10.35
C LEU A 32 -2.02 7.09 -9.25
N PHE A 33 -1.55 7.12 -8.00
CA PHE A 33 -2.31 7.74 -6.90
C PHE A 33 -2.40 9.26 -7.03
N LEU A 34 -1.34 9.94 -7.49
CA LEU A 34 -1.38 11.37 -7.77
C LEU A 34 -2.36 11.70 -8.91
N ILE A 35 -2.40 10.87 -9.95
CA ILE A 35 -3.38 10.99 -11.04
C ILE A 35 -4.80 10.78 -10.50
N ALA A 36 -5.01 9.72 -9.72
CA ALA A 36 -6.31 9.43 -9.11
C ALA A 36 -6.77 10.56 -8.18
N TRP A 37 -5.85 11.18 -7.44
CA TRP A 37 -6.12 12.37 -6.62
C TRP A 37 -6.56 13.56 -7.48
N GLY A 38 -5.88 13.80 -8.61
CA GLY A 38 -6.30 14.80 -9.59
C GLY A 38 -7.71 14.53 -10.14
N MET A 39 -8.07 13.27 -10.39
CA MET A 39 -9.43 12.88 -10.80
C MET A 39 -10.46 13.15 -9.68
N ALA A 40 -10.11 12.86 -8.43
CA ALA A 40 -10.98 13.14 -7.28
C ALA A 40 -11.26 14.63 -7.13
N LYS A 41 -10.22 15.48 -7.26
CA LYS A 41 -10.37 16.95 -7.24
C LYS A 41 -11.27 17.49 -8.35
N LYS A 42 -11.31 16.82 -9.50
CA LYS A 42 -12.17 17.16 -10.65
C LYS A 42 -13.55 16.50 -10.58
N SER A 43 -13.93 15.92 -9.42
CA SER A 43 -15.19 15.20 -9.21
C SER A 43 -15.43 14.05 -10.19
N GLN A 44 -14.38 13.47 -10.76
CA GLN A 44 -14.47 12.34 -11.70
C GLN A 44 -14.57 11.00 -10.96
N GLY A 45 -15.62 10.83 -10.16
CA GLY A 45 -15.80 9.73 -9.22
C GLY A 45 -15.62 8.35 -9.86
N THR A 46 -16.24 8.07 -11.00
CA THR A 46 -16.10 6.77 -11.71
C THR A 46 -14.67 6.45 -12.09
N ARG A 47 -13.95 7.43 -12.68
CA ARG A 47 -12.57 7.23 -13.14
C ARG A 47 -11.63 7.05 -11.96
N HIS A 48 -11.82 7.86 -10.92
CA HIS A 48 -11.10 7.74 -9.66
C HIS A 48 -11.26 6.35 -9.04
N HIS A 49 -12.50 5.87 -8.83
CA HIS A 49 -12.75 4.56 -8.22
C HIS A 49 -12.18 3.41 -9.04
N LYS A 50 -12.31 3.45 -10.39
CA LYS A 50 -11.72 2.42 -11.26
C LYS A 50 -10.19 2.40 -11.15
N LEU A 51 -9.55 3.56 -11.23
CA LEU A 51 -8.09 3.66 -11.18
C LEU A 51 -7.55 3.22 -9.81
N ILE A 52 -8.18 3.67 -8.71
CA ILE A 52 -7.81 3.24 -7.36
C ILE A 52 -7.98 1.73 -7.20
N LEU A 53 -9.10 1.16 -7.65
CA LEU A 53 -9.36 -0.27 -7.51
C LEU A 53 -8.32 -1.11 -8.27
N ILE A 54 -8.04 -0.77 -9.53
CA ILE A 54 -7.02 -1.45 -10.33
C ILE A 54 -5.66 -1.32 -9.66
N SER A 55 -5.28 -0.10 -9.24
CA SER A 55 -4.00 0.16 -8.59
C SER A 55 -3.86 -0.63 -7.28
N MET A 56 -4.91 -0.73 -6.47
CA MET A 56 -4.91 -1.53 -5.24
C MET A 56 -4.76 -3.02 -5.50
N VAL A 57 -5.50 -3.57 -6.47
CA VAL A 57 -5.39 -4.99 -6.82
C VAL A 57 -3.98 -5.31 -7.35
N SER A 58 -3.47 -4.49 -8.26
CA SER A 58 -2.10 -4.63 -8.78
C SER A 58 -1.05 -4.52 -7.68
N MET A 59 -1.22 -3.58 -6.74
CA MET A 59 -0.32 -3.41 -5.60
C MET A 59 -0.32 -4.64 -4.69
N ILE A 60 -1.48 -5.20 -4.36
CA ILE A 60 -1.59 -6.42 -3.54
C ILE A 60 -0.92 -7.61 -4.25
N ILE A 61 -1.21 -7.82 -5.54
CA ILE A 61 -0.59 -8.89 -6.33
C ILE A 61 0.93 -8.75 -6.33
N TYR A 62 1.41 -7.51 -6.52
CA TYR A 62 2.83 -7.22 -6.46
C TYR A 62 3.42 -7.51 -5.07
N PHE A 63 2.82 -7.01 -3.98
CA PHE A 63 3.31 -7.26 -2.61
C PHE A 63 3.37 -8.76 -2.31
N VAL A 64 2.28 -9.50 -2.58
CA VAL A 64 2.25 -10.96 -2.36
C VAL A 64 3.31 -11.67 -3.20
N GLY A 65 3.39 -11.36 -4.50
CA GLY A 65 4.36 -11.98 -5.40
C GLY A 65 5.81 -11.66 -5.03
N TYR A 66 6.10 -10.40 -4.69
CA TYR A 66 7.43 -9.93 -4.29
C TYR A 66 7.89 -10.57 -2.98
N TYR A 67 7.03 -10.56 -1.95
CA TYR A 67 7.34 -11.16 -0.66
C TYR A 67 7.50 -12.69 -0.76
N TYR A 68 6.65 -13.35 -1.57
CA TYR A 68 6.79 -14.77 -1.85
C TYR A 68 8.10 -15.10 -2.58
N ALA A 69 8.42 -14.33 -3.64
CA ALA A 69 9.62 -14.56 -4.45
C ALA A 69 10.91 -14.34 -3.65
N ARG A 70 10.94 -13.32 -2.80
CA ARG A 70 12.11 -12.98 -1.99
C ARG A 70 12.14 -13.71 -0.64
N SER A 71 11.15 -14.58 -0.36
CA SER A 71 11.03 -15.36 0.89
C SER A 71 11.13 -14.49 2.15
N LEU A 72 10.61 -13.27 2.04
CA LEU A 72 10.58 -12.25 3.08
C LEU A 72 9.46 -12.55 4.06
N GLY A 73 9.57 -13.65 4.77
CA GLY A 73 8.72 -13.92 5.92
C GLY A 73 9.21 -13.16 7.15
N VAL A 74 8.99 -13.75 8.31
CA VAL A 74 9.56 -13.29 9.60
C VAL A 74 11.10 -13.14 9.55
N LEU A 75 11.77 -13.82 8.61
CA LEU A 75 13.23 -13.74 8.40
C LEU A 75 13.74 -12.37 7.89
N SER A 76 12.87 -11.46 7.48
CA SER A 76 13.29 -10.08 7.15
C SER A 76 13.71 -9.25 8.36
N PHE A 77 13.41 -9.73 9.55
CA PHE A 77 13.97 -9.20 10.79
C PHE A 77 15.38 -9.73 11.08
N GLU A 78 15.82 -10.82 10.44
CA GLU A 78 17.07 -11.54 10.77
C GLU A 78 18.21 -11.32 9.77
N GLY A 79 17.95 -10.97 8.52
CA GLY A 79 18.98 -10.87 7.47
C GLY A 79 19.28 -9.45 7.03
N ARG A 80 20.57 -9.10 6.86
CA ARG A 80 20.99 -7.93 6.07
C ARG A 80 20.52 -8.09 4.64
N GLU A 81 19.29 -7.71 4.35
CA GLU A 81 18.68 -8.00 3.05
C GLU A 81 19.28 -7.14 1.93
N GLY A 82 20.43 -7.54 1.43
CA GLY A 82 21.13 -6.83 0.37
C GLY A 82 21.71 -5.48 0.81
N PHE A 83 21.83 -5.20 2.11
CA PHE A 83 22.58 -4.04 2.58
C PHE A 83 24.08 -4.35 2.57
N GLY A 84 24.80 -3.81 1.58
CA GLY A 84 26.25 -4.00 1.41
C GLY A 84 27.14 -2.95 2.09
N GLY A 85 26.57 -2.07 2.92
CA GLY A 85 27.30 -1.00 3.59
C GLY A 85 27.83 -1.37 4.98
N PRO A 86 28.54 -0.43 5.64
CA PRO A 86 29.05 -0.60 7.01
C PRO A 86 27.96 -0.84 8.08
N ASP A 87 28.31 -1.60 9.11
CA ASP A 87 27.40 -2.04 10.18
C ASP A 87 26.81 -0.90 11.01
N ASP A 88 27.60 0.15 11.24
CA ASP A 88 27.18 1.35 11.95
C ASP A 88 26.06 2.08 11.19
N ILE A 89 26.18 2.20 9.86
CA ILE A 89 25.14 2.78 9.00
C ILE A 89 23.90 1.88 8.93
N TYR A 90 24.09 0.57 8.93
CA TYR A 90 22.98 -0.39 8.93
C TYR A 90 22.08 -0.19 10.17
N GLU A 91 22.67 -0.22 11.36
CA GLU A 91 21.93 -0.15 12.62
C GLU A 91 21.42 1.26 12.92
N SER A 92 22.19 2.31 12.61
CA SER A 92 21.83 3.70 12.97
C SER A 92 20.88 4.37 11.99
N ILE A 93 20.89 3.99 10.70
CA ILE A 93 20.12 4.68 9.64
C ILE A 93 19.21 3.70 8.89
N PHE A 94 19.77 2.66 8.29
CA PHE A 94 19.02 1.79 7.37
C PHE A 94 17.85 1.11 8.08
N LYS A 95 18.12 0.45 9.21
CA LYS A 95 17.13 -0.32 9.95
C LYS A 95 16.01 0.55 10.55
N PRO A 96 16.28 1.71 11.21
CA PRO A 96 15.21 2.62 11.64
C PRO A 96 14.33 3.14 10.50
N VAL A 97 14.94 3.50 9.36
CA VAL A 97 14.20 3.98 8.18
C VAL A 97 13.33 2.86 7.61
N LEU A 98 13.86 1.64 7.50
CA LEU A 98 13.13 0.48 7.00
C LEU A 98 11.94 0.13 7.91
N ILE A 99 12.16 0.10 9.23
CA ILE A 99 11.09 -0.13 10.21
C ILE A 99 10.00 0.94 10.10
N THR A 100 10.40 2.22 10.02
CA THR A 100 9.45 3.33 9.87
C THR A 100 8.64 3.20 8.59
N HIS A 101 9.30 2.91 7.46
CA HIS A 101 8.64 2.69 6.18
C HIS A 101 7.64 1.54 6.23
N LEU A 102 8.05 0.37 6.73
CA LEU A 102 7.18 -0.80 6.84
C LEU A 102 5.98 -0.52 7.76
N THR A 103 6.20 0.18 8.87
CA THR A 103 5.11 0.60 9.78
C THR A 103 4.10 1.50 9.07
N LEU A 104 4.58 2.50 8.32
CA LEU A 104 3.72 3.39 7.54
C LEU A 104 2.94 2.64 6.45
N VAL A 105 3.59 1.69 5.76
CA VAL A 105 2.93 0.88 4.73
C VAL A 105 1.84 -0.01 5.34
N VAL A 106 2.09 -0.65 6.49
CA VAL A 106 1.08 -1.48 7.18
C VAL A 106 -0.12 -0.64 7.59
N LEU A 107 0.11 0.51 8.25
CA LEU A 107 -0.97 1.43 8.63
C LEU A 107 -1.72 1.96 7.40
N GLY A 108 -0.98 2.33 6.36
CA GLY A 108 -1.52 2.81 5.09
C GLY A 108 -2.40 1.76 4.41
N MET A 109 -2.03 0.48 4.42
CA MET A 109 -2.83 -0.61 3.86
C MET A 109 -4.15 -0.79 4.62
N ILE A 110 -4.12 -0.79 5.96
CA ILE A 110 -5.34 -0.89 6.78
C ILE A 110 -6.29 0.27 6.45
N LEU A 111 -5.75 1.49 6.40
CA LEU A 111 -6.52 2.68 6.05
C LEU A 111 -7.02 2.63 4.60
N ALA A 112 -6.24 2.12 3.65
CA ALA A 112 -6.64 2.03 2.24
C ALA A 112 -7.87 1.14 2.05
N PHE A 113 -7.92 -0.05 2.67
CA PHE A 113 -9.09 -0.92 2.62
C PHE A 113 -10.32 -0.28 3.25
N TYR A 114 -10.13 0.37 4.40
CA TYR A 114 -11.20 1.13 5.05
C TYR A 114 -11.73 2.24 4.12
N MET A 115 -10.84 3.06 3.57
CA MET A 115 -11.19 4.20 2.73
C MET A 115 -11.81 3.79 1.40
N LEU A 116 -11.39 2.66 0.81
CA LEU A 116 -12.01 2.11 -0.40
C LEU A 116 -13.49 1.81 -0.15
N SER A 117 -13.80 1.12 0.95
CA SER A 117 -15.18 0.84 1.37
C SER A 117 -15.96 2.13 1.65
N GLN A 118 -15.34 3.11 2.31
CA GLN A 118 -15.96 4.42 2.53
C GLN A 118 -16.24 5.18 1.24
N GLY A 119 -15.35 5.13 0.25
CA GLY A 119 -15.51 5.81 -1.05
C GLY A 119 -16.75 5.32 -1.79
N PHE A 120 -16.94 3.99 -1.87
CA PHE A 120 -18.16 3.41 -2.44
C PHE A 120 -19.40 3.72 -1.60
N ARG A 121 -19.29 3.71 -0.26
CA ARG A 121 -20.41 4.05 0.63
C ARG A 121 -20.88 5.50 0.46
N ALA A 122 -19.93 6.41 0.28
CA ALA A 122 -20.16 7.84 0.07
C ALA A 122 -20.65 8.17 -1.35
N SER A 123 -20.60 7.20 -2.27
CA SER A 123 -20.99 7.38 -3.66
C SER A 123 -22.36 6.74 -3.97
N LYS A 124 -23.11 7.34 -4.89
CA LYS A 124 -24.31 6.79 -5.53
C LYS A 124 -24.01 6.54 -7.00
N LYS A 125 -24.53 5.44 -7.56
CA LYS A 125 -24.42 5.15 -8.99
C LYS A 125 -25.66 5.67 -9.70
N VAL A 126 -25.50 6.68 -10.55
CA VAL A 126 -26.58 7.30 -11.34
C VAL A 126 -26.17 7.24 -12.81
N GLY A 127 -27.00 6.64 -13.66
CA GLY A 127 -26.70 6.54 -15.10
C GLY A 127 -25.39 5.81 -15.44
N GLY A 128 -24.90 4.93 -14.55
CA GLY A 128 -23.62 4.24 -14.73
C GLY A 128 -22.41 4.97 -14.11
N GLU A 129 -22.58 6.21 -13.66
CA GLU A 129 -21.52 7.01 -13.05
C GLU A 129 -21.60 7.03 -11.52
N TYR A 130 -20.44 6.99 -10.86
CA TYR A 130 -20.32 7.19 -9.43
C TYR A 130 -20.22 8.68 -9.12
N LEU A 131 -21.24 9.20 -8.46
CA LEU A 131 -21.33 10.56 -7.96
C LEU A 131 -21.33 10.54 -6.43
N LEU A 132 -20.83 11.58 -5.78
CA LEU A 132 -20.94 11.69 -4.33
C LEU A 132 -22.42 11.84 -3.94
N LYS A 133 -22.79 11.25 -2.81
CA LYS A 133 -24.13 11.43 -2.22
C LYS A 133 -24.22 12.83 -1.63
N ASP A 134 -25.35 13.48 -1.90
CA ASP A 134 -25.70 14.75 -1.27
C ASP A 134 -26.19 14.49 0.17
N GLY A 135 -25.74 15.30 1.14
CA GLY A 135 -26.15 15.22 2.55
C GLY A 135 -25.04 14.79 3.52
N GLU A 136 -25.33 14.85 4.83
CA GLU A 136 -24.38 14.44 5.87
C GLU A 136 -24.20 12.92 5.91
N LEU A 137 -22.97 12.44 5.72
CA LEU A 137 -22.59 11.04 5.89
C LEU A 137 -22.55 10.67 7.39
N LYS A 138 -23.72 10.61 8.05
CA LYS A 138 -23.81 10.18 9.45
C LYS A 138 -23.66 8.66 9.55
N VAL A 139 -22.63 8.21 10.27
CA VAL A 139 -22.54 6.81 10.71
C VAL A 139 -23.63 6.57 11.76
N SER A 140 -24.49 5.57 11.56
CA SER A 140 -25.48 5.27 12.59
C SER A 140 -24.77 4.79 13.87
N PRO A 141 -25.15 5.28 15.06
CA PRO A 141 -24.49 4.94 16.32
C PRO A 141 -24.41 3.43 16.57
N ARG A 142 -25.43 2.70 16.12
CA ARG A 142 -25.50 1.23 16.19
C ARG A 142 -24.41 0.57 15.32
N LYS A 143 -24.22 1.03 14.07
CA LYS A 143 -23.17 0.50 13.19
C LYS A 143 -21.78 0.86 13.70
N PHE A 144 -21.59 2.07 14.25
CA PHE A 144 -20.33 2.47 14.87
C PHE A 144 -19.96 1.56 16.06
N LYS A 145 -20.92 1.32 16.97
CA LYS A 145 -20.72 0.42 18.13
C LYS A 145 -20.38 -1.00 17.71
N ILE A 146 -21.07 -1.55 16.71
CA ILE A 146 -20.78 -2.90 16.21
C ILE A 146 -19.36 -2.96 15.62
N VAL A 147 -18.98 -2.00 14.78
CA VAL A 147 -17.64 -1.97 14.17
C VAL A 147 -16.55 -1.83 15.24
N MET A 148 -16.73 -0.96 16.24
CA MET A 148 -15.78 -0.83 17.35
C MET A 148 -15.71 -2.09 18.21
N PHE A 149 -16.85 -2.72 18.49
CA PHE A 149 -16.88 -3.97 19.24
C PHE A 149 -16.21 -5.12 18.48
N THR A 150 -16.38 -5.20 17.16
CA THR A 150 -15.68 -6.19 16.34
C THR A 150 -14.17 -5.93 16.30
N ILE A 151 -13.75 -4.66 16.11
CA ILE A 151 -12.33 -4.30 16.04
C ILE A 151 -11.64 -4.50 17.39
N MET A 152 -12.30 -4.23 18.52
CA MET A 152 -11.68 -4.37 19.85
C MET A 152 -11.95 -5.74 20.50
N GLY A 153 -13.01 -6.44 20.10
CA GLY A 153 -13.43 -7.72 20.68
C GLY A 153 -12.88 -8.95 19.96
N CYS A 154 -12.44 -8.85 18.70
CA CYS A 154 -11.82 -9.96 17.97
C CYS A 154 -10.31 -10.14 18.26
N TRP A 155 -9.79 -9.57 19.35
CA TRP A 155 -8.39 -9.76 19.80
C TRP A 155 -8.26 -10.64 21.05
N ILE A 156 -9.33 -11.37 21.40
CA ILE A 156 -9.35 -12.43 22.43
C ILE A 156 -9.74 -13.73 21.73
#